data_AF-A0A7S1EKM2-F1
#
_entry.id   AF-A0A7S1EKM2-F1
#
_cell.length_a   1.000
_cell.length_b   1.000
_cell.length_c   1.000
_cell.angle_alpha   90.00
_cell.angle_beta   90.00
_cell.angle_gamma   90.00
#
_symmetry.space_group_name_H-M   'P 1'
#
loop_
_entity.id
_entity.type
_entity.pdbx_description
1 polymer ?
#
loop_
_entity_poly.entity_id
_entity_poly.type
_entity_poly.pdbx_seq_one_letter_code
_entity_poly.pdbx_strand_id
1 'polypeptide(L)'
;KMDKAKIPPCYNDTYVRLTLRANDKIVAGPSGDMVYRTDVHWDSESPNFNASYTIAVPPPKSVDSCVLTLEVYDVDIQGYSGGNEDNLIGKIDFPIIKESIRAMP
;
A
#
# COMPACT_ATOMS: atom_id res chain seq x y z
N LYS A 1 32.42 29.61 10.14
CA LYS A 1 31.68 28.33 10.31
C LYS A 1 30.36 28.53 9.60
N MET A 2 30.12 27.87 8.47
CA MET A 2 28.80 27.93 7.80
C MET A 2 27.82 27.11 8.63
N ASP A 3 26.72 27.74 9.03
CA ASP A 3 25.59 27.05 9.64
C ASP A 3 25.07 26.02 8.64
N LYS A 4 25.17 24.74 9.02
CA LYS A 4 24.42 23.69 8.34
C LYS A 4 22.96 24.03 8.60
N ALA A 5 22.29 24.60 7.60
CA ALA A 5 20.84 24.69 7.60
C ALA A 5 20.35 23.28 7.96
N LYS A 6 19.74 23.13 9.15
CA LYS A 6 19.01 21.92 9.49
C LYS A 6 17.94 21.82 8.41
N ILE A 7 18.11 20.88 7.49
CA ILE A 7 17.02 20.44 6.63
C ILE A 7 15.89 20.10 7.61
N PRO A 8 14.72 20.76 7.50
CA PRO A 8 13.58 20.40 8.32
C PRO A 8 13.37 18.90 8.17
N PRO A 9 13.07 18.17 9.26
CA PRO A 9 12.75 16.75 9.15
C PRO A 9 11.63 16.63 8.11
N CYS A 10 11.79 15.72 7.15
CA CYS A 10 10.79 15.49 6.11
C CYS A 10 9.67 14.68 6.77
N TYR A 11 8.79 15.37 7.48
CA TYR A 11 7.61 14.77 8.07
C TYR A 11 6.62 14.49 6.95
N ASN A 12 6.35 13.21 6.71
CA ASN A 12 5.37 12.76 5.73
C ASN A 12 4.16 12.18 6.47
N ASP A 13 2.99 12.39 5.91
CA ASP A 13 1.72 11.92 6.44
C ASP A 13 1.36 10.62 5.73
N THR A 14 1.74 9.48 6.28
CA THR A 14 1.84 8.26 5.46
C THR A 14 0.77 7.22 5.76
N TYR A 15 0.36 6.49 4.72
CA TYR A 15 -0.39 5.25 4.87
C TYR A 15 0.06 4.21 3.85
N VAL A 16 -0.28 2.95 4.11
CA VAL A 16 -0.03 1.83 3.20
C VAL A 16 -1.34 1.35 2.59
N ARG A 17 -1.33 1.14 1.29
CA ARG A 17 -2.40 0.47 0.53
C ARG A 17 -1.91 -0.87 0.02
N LEU A 18 -2.69 -1.91 0.24
CA LEU A 18 -2.50 -3.23 -0.33
C LEU A 18 -3.58 -3.48 -1.38
N THR A 19 -3.20 -3.98 -2.55
CA THR A 19 -4.13 -4.28 -3.64
C THR A 19 -3.78 -5.62 -4.26
N LEU A 20 -4.73 -6.57 -4.27
CA LEU A 20 -4.57 -7.80 -5.03
C LEU A 20 -4.99 -7.54 -6.49
N ARG A 21 -4.08 -7.77 -7.43
CA ARG A 21 -4.30 -7.66 -8.86
C ARG A 21 -4.14 -9.02 -9.53
N ALA A 22 -4.93 -9.30 -10.57
CA ALA A 22 -4.74 -10.42 -11.48
C ALA A 22 -4.79 -9.91 -12.91
N ASN A 23 -3.74 -10.15 -13.70
CA ASN A 23 -3.60 -9.61 -15.07
C ASN A 23 -3.85 -8.08 -15.12
N ASP A 24 -3.19 -7.35 -14.21
CA ASP A 24 -3.29 -5.88 -14.05
C ASP A 24 -4.67 -5.32 -13.66
N LYS A 25 -5.64 -6.18 -13.35
CA LYS A 25 -6.96 -5.78 -12.85
C LYS A 25 -7.08 -6.05 -11.37
N ILE A 26 -7.72 -5.15 -10.64
CA ILE A 26 -8.05 -5.38 -9.22
C ILE A 26 -8.96 -6.60 -9.13
N VAL A 27 -8.61 -7.52 -8.24
CA VAL A 27 -9.41 -8.71 -7.97
C VAL A 27 -10.62 -8.29 -7.13
N ALA A 28 -11.82 -8.70 -7.54
CA ALA A 28 -13.01 -8.58 -6.72
C ALA A 28 -13.14 -9.80 -5.80
N GLY A 29 -13.21 -9.56 -4.50
CA GLY A 29 -13.56 -10.55 -3.49
C GLY A 29 -15.07 -10.61 -3.23
N PRO A 30 -15.53 -11.48 -2.32
CA PRO A 30 -16.94 -11.63 -1.97
C PRO A 30 -17.62 -10.34 -1.47
N SER A 31 -16.84 -9.38 -0.99
CA SER A 31 -17.31 -8.13 -0.38
C SER A 31 -16.88 -6.88 -1.16
N GLY A 32 -16.43 -7.03 -2.41
CA GLY A 32 -15.95 -5.93 -3.26
C GLY A 32 -14.47 -6.05 -3.62
N ASP A 33 -13.92 -4.96 -4.14
CA ASP A 33 -12.52 -4.90 -4.57
C ASP A 33 -11.56 -5.22 -3.43
N MET A 34 -10.54 -6.04 -3.72
CA MET A 34 -9.54 -6.47 -2.73
C MET A 34 -8.46 -5.40 -2.53
N VAL A 35 -8.92 -4.26 -2.00
CA VAL A 35 -8.11 -3.09 -1.64
C VAL A 35 -8.20 -2.90 -0.13
N TYR A 36 -7.05 -2.85 0.52
CA TYR A 36 -6.92 -2.67 1.96
C TYR A 36 -6.03 -1.47 2.25
N ARG A 37 -6.33 -0.73 3.31
CA ARG A 37 -5.60 0.48 3.68
C ARG A 37 -5.35 0.50 5.18
N THR A 38 -4.17 0.96 5.59
CA THR A 38 -3.88 1.28 6.99
C THR A 38 -4.47 2.64 7.37
N ASP A 39 -4.50 2.91 8.67
CA ASP A 39 -4.65 4.29 9.14
C ASP A 39 -3.45 5.15 8.71
N VAL A 40 -3.66 6.46 8.70
CA VAL A 40 -2.63 7.46 8.39
C VAL A 40 -1.78 7.72 9.64
N HIS A 41 -0.46 7.71 9.47
CA HIS A 41 0.50 8.17 10.45
C HIS A 41 0.95 9.58 10.10
N TRP A 42 0.43 10.55 10.85
CA TRP A 42 0.73 11.97 10.68
C TRP A 42 2.12 12.33 11.20
N ASP A 43 2.82 13.19 10.46
CA ASP A 43 4.11 13.77 10.80
C ASP A 43 5.17 12.74 11.27
N SER A 44 5.27 11.60 10.57
CA SER A 44 6.12 10.48 11.01
C SER A 44 7.20 10.10 9.98
N GLU A 45 8.48 10.22 10.36
CA GLU A 45 9.61 9.79 9.52
C GLU A 45 9.80 8.25 9.48
N SER A 46 9.21 7.53 10.44
CA SER A 46 9.36 6.07 10.56
C SER A 46 8.08 5.48 11.15
N PRO A 47 6.98 5.49 10.37
CA PRO A 47 5.68 5.00 10.82
C PRO A 47 5.75 3.50 11.11
N ASN A 48 5.14 3.08 12.23
CA ASN A 48 4.92 1.67 12.53
C ASN A 48 3.42 1.37 12.45
N PHE A 49 2.99 0.77 11.34
CA PHE A 49 1.58 0.51 11.06
C PHE A 49 0.99 -0.63 11.88
N ASN A 50 1.80 -1.61 12.32
CA ASN A 50 1.38 -2.79 13.08
C ASN A 50 0.03 -3.42 12.61
N ALA A 51 -0.19 -3.48 11.29
CA ALA A 51 -1.43 -3.92 10.68
C ALA A 51 -1.27 -5.27 9.98
N SER A 52 -2.31 -6.10 10.04
CA SER A 52 -2.35 -7.41 9.39
C SER A 52 -3.64 -7.57 8.57
N TYR A 53 -3.51 -8.06 7.34
CA TYR A 53 -4.65 -8.29 6.45
C TYR A 53 -4.69 -9.74 5.98
N THR A 54 -5.88 -10.32 5.99
CA THR A 54 -6.16 -11.63 5.39
C THR A 54 -6.77 -11.42 4.01
N ILE A 55 -6.10 -11.97 3.00
CA ILE A 55 -6.46 -11.77 1.59
C ILE A 55 -6.92 -13.11 1.03
N ALA A 56 -8.19 -13.20 0.63
CA ALA A 56 -8.74 -14.38 -0.03
C ALA A 56 -8.27 -14.44 -1.49
N VAL A 57 -7.26 -15.26 -1.76
CA VAL A 57 -6.77 -15.41 -3.14
C VAL A 57 -7.77 -16.24 -3.96
N PRO A 58 -8.16 -15.79 -5.17
CA PRO A 58 -9.09 -16.53 -6.03
C PRO A 58 -8.51 -17.91 -6.44
N PRO A 59 -9.36 -18.83 -6.96
CA PRO A 59 -8.97 -20.21 -7.20
C PRO A 59 -7.73 -20.39 -8.10
N PRO A 60 -7.05 -21.55 -8.04
CA PRO A 60 -5.71 -21.78 -8.61
C PRO A 60 -5.52 -21.43 -10.09
N LYS A 61 -6.59 -21.49 -10.91
CA LYS A 61 -6.50 -21.17 -12.34
C LYS A 61 -6.16 -19.69 -12.63
N SER A 62 -6.32 -18.81 -11.64
CA SER A 62 -5.95 -17.38 -11.73
C SER A 62 -4.75 -16.99 -10.85
N VAL A 63 -4.26 -17.90 -9.99
CA VAL A 63 -3.21 -17.62 -8.99
C VAL A 63 -1.88 -17.25 -9.65
N ASP A 64 -1.49 -17.94 -10.72
CA ASP A 64 -0.19 -17.70 -11.39
C ASP A 64 -0.08 -16.32 -12.04
N SER A 65 -1.20 -15.58 -12.10
CA SER A 65 -1.28 -14.20 -12.59
C SER A 65 -1.56 -13.16 -11.49
N CYS A 66 -1.66 -13.60 -10.23
CA CYS A 66 -1.96 -12.74 -9.10
C CYS A 66 -0.69 -12.05 -8.58
N VAL A 67 -0.77 -10.75 -8.35
CA VAL A 67 0.25 -9.93 -7.71
C VAL A 67 -0.40 -9.15 -6.58
N LEU A 68 0.15 -9.27 -5.38
CA LEU A 68 -0.20 -8.37 -4.28
C LEU A 68 0.72 -7.17 -4.35
N THR A 69 0.17 -6.01 -4.64
CA THR A 69 0.90 -4.74 -4.62
C THR A 69 0.75 -4.09 -3.26
N LEU A 70 1.86 -3.67 -2.67
CA LEU A 70 1.94 -2.74 -1.54
C LEU A 70 2.40 -1.39 -2.06
N GLU A 71 1.61 -0.35 -1.82
CA GLU A 71 1.89 1.03 -2.18
C GLU A 71 1.93 1.86 -0.90
N VAL A 72 2.95 2.72 -0.76
CA VAL A 72 3.06 3.68 0.35
C VAL A 72 2.76 5.05 -0.20
N TYR A 73 1.83 5.73 0.43
CA TYR A 73 1.36 7.04 0.05
C TYR A 73 1.72 8.06 1.12
N ASP A 74 2.08 9.26 0.66
CA ASP A 74 2.15 10.49 1.45
C ASP A 74 0.89 11.30 1.17
N VAL A 75 0.15 11.61 2.23
CA VAL A 75 -1.13 12.31 2.18
C VAL A 75 -0.85 13.78 1.97
N ASP A 76 -1.35 14.32 0.87
CA ASP A 76 -1.33 15.76 0.67
C ASP A 76 -2.56 16.38 1.34
N ILE A 77 -2.39 16.92 2.56
CA ILE A 77 -3.47 17.66 3.24
C ILE A 77 -3.66 19.05 2.60
N GLN A 78 -2.74 19.52 1.75
CA GLN A 78 -2.74 20.89 1.27
C GLN A 78 -3.36 20.98 -0.12
N GLY A 79 -4.66 21.30 -0.14
CA GLY A 79 -5.40 21.78 -1.33
C GLY A 79 -4.88 23.11 -1.91
N TYR A 80 -3.58 23.30 -2.07
CA TYR A 80 -2.93 24.51 -2.59
C TYR A 80 -2.49 24.40 -4.05
N SER A 81 -2.62 23.25 -4.72
CA SER A 81 -2.26 23.12 -6.14
C SER A 81 -3.07 22.06 -6.88
N GLY A 82 -4.39 22.15 -6.84
CA GLY A 82 -5.24 21.72 -7.97
C GLY A 82 -5.26 20.23 -8.36
N GLY A 83 -4.84 19.31 -7.48
CA GLY A 83 -4.99 17.87 -7.67
C GLY A 83 -5.11 17.14 -6.33
N ASN A 84 -6.26 16.52 -6.07
CA ASN A 84 -6.56 15.82 -4.82
C ASN A 84 -6.05 14.37 -4.84
N GLU A 85 -4.77 14.14 -5.15
CA GLU A 85 -4.22 12.79 -5.21
C GLU A 85 -3.06 12.64 -4.24
N ASP A 86 -3.17 11.67 -3.32
CA ASP A 86 -2.09 11.29 -2.43
C ASP A 86 -0.84 10.91 -3.25
N ASN A 87 0.34 11.32 -2.80
CA ASN A 87 1.59 11.10 -3.51
C ASN A 87 2.10 9.69 -3.27
N LEU A 88 2.24 8.89 -4.34
CA LEU A 88 2.87 7.57 -4.24
C LEU A 88 4.37 7.73 -3.98
N ILE A 89 4.83 7.36 -2.78
CA ILE A 89 6.24 7.48 -2.38
C ILE A 89 6.99 6.15 -2.44
N GLY A 90 6.29 5.02 -2.52
CA GLY A 90 6.93 3.70 -2.64
C GLY A 90 5.97 2.63 -3.13
N LYS A 91 6.50 1.62 -3.83
CA LYS A 91 5.73 0.49 -4.33
C LYS A 91 6.55 -0.80 -4.28
N ILE A 92 5.92 -1.90 -3.85
CA ILE A 92 6.47 -3.25 -3.87
C ILE A 92 5.41 -4.19 -4.44
N ASP A 93 5.81 -5.03 -5.39
CA ASP A 93 4.96 -6.06 -5.99
C ASP A 93 5.40 -7.44 -5.49
N PHE A 94 4.46 -8.19 -4.92
CA PHE A 94 4.64 -9.56 -4.45
C PHE A 94 3.88 -10.53 -5.36
N PRO A 95 4.56 -11.28 -6.24
CA PRO A 95 3.92 -12.34 -7.00
C PRO A 95 3.34 -13.39 -6.06
N ILE A 96 2.06 -13.73 -6.22
CA ILE A 96 1.44 -14.80 -5.45
C ILE A 96 1.66 -16.10 -6.19
N ILE A 97 2.58 -16.92 -5.67
CA ILE A 97 2.78 -18.29 -6.16
C ILE A 97 1.95 -19.26 -5.32
N LYS A 98 1.59 -20.39 -5.91
CA LYS A 98 0.75 -21.41 -5.27
C LYS A 98 1.31 -21.87 -3.91
N GLU A 99 2.63 -21.94 -3.79
CA GLU A 99 3.36 -22.33 -2.58
C GLU A 99 3.24 -21.31 -1.43
N SER A 100 2.90 -20.05 -1.74
CA SER A 100 2.69 -18.99 -0.75
C SER A 100 1.29 -19.02 -0.13
N ILE A 101 0.37 -19.81 -0.68
CA ILE A 101 -1.01 -19.89 -0.20
C ILE A 101 -1.12 -21.01 0.84
N ARG A 102 -1.52 -20.65 2.06
CA ARG A 102 -1.91 -21.64 3.07
C ARG A 102 -3.42 -21.81 3.06
N ALA A 103 -3.88 -23.05 2.93
CA ALA A 103 -5.27 -23.37 3.21
C ALA A 103 -5.54 -23.10 4.69
N MET A 104 -6.56 -22.30 4.99
CA MET A 104 -7.10 -22.25 6.35
C MET A 104 -7.99 -23.48 6.54
N PRO A 105 -7.85 -24.20 7.67
CA PRO A 105 -8.69 -25.36 8.00
C PRO A 105 -10.17 -24.99 8.20
#